data_AF-A0A369NZC9-F1
#
_entry.id   AF-A0A369NZC9-F1
#
_cell.length_a   1.000
_cell.length_b   1.000
_cell.length_c   1.000
_cell.angle_alpha   90.00
_cell.angle_beta   90.00
_cell.angle_gamma   90.00
#
_symmetry.space_group_name_H-M   'P 1'
#
loop_
_entity.id
_entity.type
_entity.pdbx_description
1 polymer ?
#
loop_
_entity_poly.entity_id
_entity_poly.type
_entity_poly.pdbx_seq_one_letter_code
_entity_poly.pdbx_strand_id
1 'polypeptide(L)'
;MAAAGIRPRAAYAVHDTSAAFALVEAGLGIALMNDIYARTAEAEVAVVPLAPARIVEIGIAAPPGRPSPALAAFEAFAVPRLQREAR
;
A
#
# COMPACT_ATOMS: atom_id res chain seq x y z
N MET A 1 -2.90 10.40 6.97
CA MET A 1 -3.30 11.83 6.94
C MET A 1 -4.07 12.26 8.17
N ALA A 2 -5.12 11.55 8.58
CA ALA A 2 -5.92 11.92 9.76
C ALA A 2 -5.13 12.01 11.06
N ALA A 3 -4.29 11.01 11.33
CA ALA A 3 -3.38 10.99 12.48
C ALA A 3 -2.36 12.15 12.47
N ALA A 4 -2.16 12.82 11.32
CA ALA A 4 -1.30 13.99 11.19
C ALA A 4 -2.09 15.32 11.23
N GLY A 5 -3.40 15.29 11.53
CA GLY A 5 -4.25 16.50 11.54
C GLY A 5 -4.63 17.02 10.15
N ILE A 6 -4.36 16.27 9.07
CA ILE A 6 -4.59 16.71 7.70
C ILE A 6 -5.92 16.13 7.17
N ARG A 7 -6.72 17.00 6.55
CA ARG A 7 -8.03 16.70 5.95
C ARG A 7 -8.10 17.30 4.53
N PRO A 8 -7.48 16.68 3.51
CA PRO A 8 -7.56 17.21 2.17
C PRO A 8 -8.97 16.97 1.60
N ARG A 9 -9.42 17.90 0.76
CA ARG A 9 -10.62 17.73 -0.05
C ARG A 9 -10.25 16.85 -1.25
N ALA A 10 -10.78 15.63 -1.31
CA ALA A 10 -10.57 14.76 -2.46
C ALA A 10 -11.27 15.36 -3.70
N ALA A 11 -10.52 15.53 -4.79
CA ALA A 11 -11.07 15.95 -6.07
C ALA A 11 -11.79 14.79 -6.78
N TYR A 12 -11.23 13.58 -6.64
CA TYR A 12 -11.74 12.35 -7.24
C TYR A 12 -11.65 11.19 -6.23
N ALA A 13 -12.56 10.23 -6.36
CA ALA A 13 -12.51 8.96 -5.65
C ALA A 13 -12.60 7.83 -6.69
N VAL A 14 -11.67 6.89 -6.63
CA VAL A 14 -11.54 5.77 -7.57
C VAL A 14 -11.44 4.44 -6.81
N HIS A 15 -11.75 3.34 -7.48
CA HIS A 15 -11.82 2.00 -6.86
C HIS A 15 -10.52 1.20 -6.95
N ASP A 16 -9.64 1.52 -7.89
CA ASP A 16 -8.40 0.77 -8.11
C ASP A 16 -7.22 1.71 -8.37
N THR A 17 -6.02 1.14 -8.25
CA THR A 17 -4.76 1.87 -8.36
C THR A 17 -4.44 2.29 -9.79
N SER A 18 -4.86 1.52 -10.80
CA SER A 18 -4.65 1.87 -12.22
C SER A 18 -5.39 3.15 -12.60
N ALA A 19 -6.65 3.30 -12.18
CA ALA A 19 -7.42 4.51 -12.38
C ALA A 19 -6.78 5.71 -11.66
N ALA A 20 -6.23 5.50 -10.46
CA ALA A 20 -5.52 6.56 -9.74
C ALA A 20 -4.29 7.04 -10.51
N PHE A 21 -3.46 6.12 -11.05
CA PHE A 21 -2.30 6.47 -11.86
C PHE A 21 -2.69 7.17 -13.16
N ALA A 22 -3.70 6.67 -13.88
CA ALA A 22 -4.17 7.29 -15.12
C ALA A 22 -4.62 8.75 -14.92
N LEU A 23 -5.28 9.07 -13.79
CA LEU A 23 -5.64 10.46 -13.47
C LEU A 23 -4.41 11.33 -13.18
N VAL A 24 -3.38 10.77 -12.53
CA VAL A 24 -2.11 11.48 -12.27
C VAL A 24 -1.34 11.72 -13.57
N GLU A 25 -1.22 10.72 -14.44
CA GLU A 25 -0.60 10.80 -15.77
C GLU A 25 -1.31 11.83 -16.66
N ALA A 26 -2.64 11.89 -16.60
CA ALA A 26 -3.43 12.90 -17.29
C ALA A 26 -3.31 14.32 -16.69
N GLY A 27 -2.52 14.52 -15.62
CA GLY A 27 -2.29 15.80 -14.98
C GLY A 27 -3.44 16.30 -14.09
N LEU A 28 -4.37 15.43 -13.68
CA LEU A 28 -5.54 15.80 -12.89
C LEU A 28 -5.25 15.92 -11.38
N GLY A 29 -4.06 15.55 -10.93
CA GLY A 29 -3.63 15.77 -9.56
C GLY A 29 -2.57 14.80 -9.06
N ILE A 30 -2.64 14.47 -7.76
CA ILE A 30 -1.73 13.55 -7.08
C ILE A 30 -2.51 12.46 -6.36
N ALA A 31 -1.86 11.31 -6.15
CA ALA A 31 -2.40 10.21 -5.36
C ALA A 31 -1.40 9.80 -4.27
N LEU A 32 -1.91 9.38 -3.10
CA LEU A 32 -1.08 8.76 -2.07
C LEU A 32 -1.06 7.26 -2.27
N MET A 33 0.10 6.70 -2.59
CA MET A 33 0.31 5.25 -2.70
C MET A 33 1.28 4.72 -1.67
N ASN A 34 1.11 3.43 -1.32
CA ASN A 34 2.15 2.69 -0.64
C ASN A 34 3.27 2.34 -1.64
N ASP A 35 4.40 1.91 -1.09
CA ASP A 35 5.60 1.65 -1.88
C ASP A 35 5.44 0.44 -2.83
N ILE A 36 4.57 -0.52 -2.52
CA ILE A 36 4.29 -1.69 -3.37
C ILE A 36 3.72 -1.24 -4.72
N TYR A 37 2.76 -0.31 -4.72
CA TYR A 37 2.17 0.22 -5.94
C TYR A 37 3.02 1.34 -6.56
N ALA A 38 3.71 2.15 -5.76
CA ALA A 38 4.54 3.22 -6.29
C ALA A 38 5.69 2.68 -7.17
N ARG A 39 6.20 1.48 -6.87
CA ARG A 39 7.23 0.80 -7.68
C ARG A 39 6.75 0.33 -9.05
N THR A 40 5.44 0.23 -9.25
CA THR A 40 4.85 -0.13 -10.55
C THR A 40 4.43 1.10 -11.35
N ALA A 41 4.76 2.30 -10.88
CA ALA A 41 4.45 3.52 -11.61
C ALA A 41 5.27 3.58 -12.91
N GLU A 42 4.64 4.00 -14.00
CA GLU A 42 5.29 4.24 -15.27
C GLU A 42 6.20 5.49 -15.21
N ALA A 43 7.09 5.63 -16.20
CA ALA A 43 8.09 6.70 -16.23
C ALA A 43 7.50 8.12 -16.23
N GLU A 44 6.23 8.28 -16.61
CA GLU A 44 5.54 9.57 -16.66
C GLU A 44 5.03 10.05 -15.28
N VAL A 45 5.12 9.21 -14.24
CA VAL A 45 4.68 9.55 -12.88
C VAL A 45 5.88 9.68 -11.94
N ALA A 46 6.05 10.87 -11.36
CA ALA A 46 7.04 11.08 -10.31
C ALA A 46 6.58 10.51 -8.97
N VAL A 47 7.38 9.63 -8.38
CA VAL A 47 7.17 9.11 -7.02
C VAL A 47 7.94 9.97 -6.02
N VAL A 48 7.22 10.62 -5.10
CA VAL A 48 7.81 11.49 -4.07
C VAL A 48 7.60 10.89 -2.68
N PRO A 49 8.68 10.62 -1.91
CA PRO A 49 8.54 10.05 -0.56
C PRO A 49 7.96 11.09 0.41
N LEU A 50 7.18 10.61 1.39
CA LEU A 50 6.66 11.46 2.46
C LEU A 50 7.73 11.74 3.51
N ALA A 51 7.79 12.98 4.00
CA ALA A 51 8.61 13.41 5.12
C ALA A 51 7.73 14.03 6.23
N PRO A 52 7.64 13.43 7.44
CA PRO A 52 8.25 12.16 7.83
C PRO A 52 7.62 10.97 7.10
N ALA A 53 8.38 9.88 6.96
CA ALA A 53 7.91 8.65 6.36
C ALA A 53 6.66 8.12 7.08
N ARG A 54 5.74 7.51 6.32
CA ARG A 54 4.52 6.89 6.84
C ARG A 54 4.44 5.45 6.35
N ILE A 55 4.15 4.55 7.29
CA ILE A 55 4.09 3.12 7.04
C ILE A 55 2.62 2.70 7.00
N VAL A 56 2.30 1.81 6.06
CA VAL A 56 1.03 1.08 6.03
C VAL A 56 1.32 -0.34 6.48
N GLU A 57 0.64 -0.79 7.54
CA GLU A 57 0.82 -2.14 8.07
C GLU A 57 0.11 -3.18 7.18
N ILE A 58 0.82 -4.25 6.85
CA ILE A 58 0.28 -5.41 6.14
C ILE A 58 0.30 -6.59 7.12
N GLY A 59 -0.87 -7.17 7.33
CA GLY A 59 -1.06 -8.25 8.31
C GLY A 59 -1.74 -9.48 7.71
N ILE A 60 -1.64 -10.60 8.42
CA ILE A 60 -2.35 -11.84 8.12
C ILE A 60 -3.51 -11.96 9.12
N ALA A 61 -4.73 -12.10 8.61
CA ALA A 61 -5.90 -12.38 9.42
C ALA A 61 -6.24 -13.87 9.33
N ALA A 62 -6.29 -14.56 10.47
CA ALA A 62 -6.62 -15.97 10.57
C ALA A 62 -7.69 -16.21 11.65
N PRO A 63 -8.56 -17.22 11.49
CA PRO A 63 -9.48 -17.61 12.54
C PRO A 63 -8.70 -18.10 13.78
N PRO A 64 -9.24 -17.89 14.99
CA PRO A 64 -8.60 -18.40 16.19
C PRO A 64 -8.61 -19.94 16.22
N GLY A 65 -7.58 -20.54 16.82
CA GLY A 65 -7.47 -21.99 16.99
C GLY A 65 -6.36 -22.63 16.16
N ARG A 66 -6.45 -23.93 15.91
CA ARG A 66 -5.41 -24.68 15.20
C ARG A 66 -5.46 -24.35 13.69
N PRO A 67 -4.35 -23.90 13.08
CA PRO A 67 -4.33 -23.62 11.65
C PRO A 67 -4.51 -24.90 10.83
N SER A 68 -5.16 -24.78 9.68
CA SER A 68 -5.17 -25.86 8.69
C SER A 68 -3.75 -26.12 8.19
N PRO A 69 -3.43 -27.32 7.67
CA PRO A 69 -2.12 -27.58 7.09
C PRO A 69 -1.73 -26.58 5.99
N ALA A 70 -2.70 -26.09 5.21
CA ALA A 70 -2.47 -25.08 4.18
C ALA A 70 -2.12 -23.70 4.78
N LEU A 71 -2.82 -23.26 5.84
CA LEU A 71 -2.50 -22.03 6.55
C LEU A 71 -1.13 -22.10 7.20
N ALA A 72 -0.80 -23.22 7.86
CA ALA A 72 0.51 -23.42 8.47
C ALA A 72 1.65 -23.37 7.43
N ALA A 73 1.45 -23.99 6.26
CA ALA A 73 2.42 -23.93 5.16
C ALA A 73 2.56 -22.50 4.60
N PHE A 74 1.46 -21.78 4.46
CA PHE A 74 1.48 -20.38 4.03
C PHE A 74 2.20 -19.48 5.04
N GLU A 75 1.92 -19.61 6.34
CA GLU A 75 2.59 -18.84 7.40
C GLU A 75 4.10 -19.10 7.42
N ALA A 76 4.50 -20.37 7.32
CA ALA A 76 5.91 -20.76 7.24
C ALA A 76 6.63 -20.15 6.02
N PHE A 77 5.92 -19.94 4.91
CA PHE A 77 6.46 -19.30 3.72
C PHE A 77 6.46 -17.76 3.82
N ALA A 78 5.34 -17.16 4.20
CA ALA A 78 5.08 -15.74 4.09
C ALA A 78 5.66 -14.92 5.24
N VAL A 79 5.51 -15.37 6.50
CA VAL A 79 5.90 -14.58 7.69
C VAL A 79 7.39 -14.22 7.69
N PRO A 80 8.33 -15.15 7.45
CA PRO A 80 9.76 -14.81 7.45
C PRO A 80 10.15 -13.82 6.34
N ARG A 81 9.41 -13.83 5.22
CA ARG A 81 9.65 -12.93 4.08
C ARG A 81 9.14 -11.53 4.37
N LEU A 82 7.93 -11.42 4.90
CA LEU A 82 7.33 -10.14 5.32
C LEU A 82 8.19 -9.45 6.41
N GLN A 83 8.76 -10.22 7.33
CA GLN A 83 9.62 -9.69 8.40
C GLN A 83 11.02 -9.25 7.91
N ARG A 84 11.50 -9.80 6.79
CA ARG A 84 12.78 -9.43 6.18
C ARG A 84 12.73 -8.10 5.44
N GLU A 85 11.61 -7.82 4.80
CA GLU A 85 11.38 -6.56 4.07
C GLU A 85 11.06 -5.38 5.00
N ALA A 86 10.71 -5.66 6.26
CA ALA A 86 10.44 -4.67 7.30
C ALA A 86 11.68 -4.19 8.09
N ARG A 87 12.88 -4.71 7.79
CA ARG A 87 14.16 -4.31 8.39
C ARG A 87 14.97 -3.43 7.45
#